data_AF-A0A971C625-F1
#
_entry.id   AF-A0A971C625-F1
#
_cell.length_a   1.000
_cell.length_b   1.000
_cell.length_c   1.000
_cell.angle_alpha   90.00
_cell.angle_beta   90.00
_cell.angle_gamma   90.00
#
_symmetry.space_group_name_H-M   'P 1'
#
loop_
_entity.id
_entity.type
_entity.pdbx_description
1 polymer ?
#
loop_
_entity_poly.entity_id
_entity_poly.type
_entity_poly.pdbx_seq_one_letter_code
_entity_poly.pdbx_strand_id
1 'polypeptide(L)'
;MKSFVAKPHEVERKWYVIDAEGKTLGRLATEAASILRGKKKPIFTPHVDTGDYVIIINAEKIHVTGNKRKEKIYKHHTGYPGGLREITFE
;
A
#
# COMPACT_ATOMS: atom_id res chain seq x y z
N MET A 1 -6.60 -5.51 -35.11
CA MET A 1 -6.72 -4.42 -34.11
C MET A 1 -5.69 -4.68 -33.00
N LYS A 2 -4.94 -3.66 -32.56
CA LYS A 2 -3.99 -3.81 -31.44
C LYS A 2 -4.67 -3.34 -30.14
N SER A 3 -4.38 -4.02 -29.03
CA SER A 3 -4.87 -3.61 -27.72
C SER A 3 -4.29 -2.25 -27.31
N PHE A 4 -5.07 -1.47 -26.56
CA PHE A 4 -4.62 -0.18 -26.03
C PHE A 4 -3.45 -0.37 -25.06
N VAL A 5 -2.47 0.53 -25.15
CA VAL A 5 -1.33 0.61 -24.24
C VAL A 5 -1.23 2.06 -23.78
N ALA A 6 -1.32 2.30 -22.48
CA ALA A 6 -1.17 3.64 -21.91
C ALA A 6 0.24 4.17 -22.18
N LYS A 7 0.35 5.44 -22.58
CA LYS A 7 1.66 6.10 -22.69
C LYS A 7 1.96 6.84 -21.38
N PRO A 8 3.16 6.69 -20.79
CA PRO A 8 3.47 7.28 -19.48
C PRO A 8 3.21 8.79 -19.36
N HIS A 9 3.42 9.56 -20.44
CA HIS A 9 3.25 11.02 -20.45
C HIS A 9 1.79 11.48 -20.57
N GLU A 10 0.88 10.59 -20.98
CA GLU A 10 -0.55 10.88 -21.11
C GLU A 10 -1.33 10.43 -19.86
N VAL A 11 -0.68 9.80 -18.88
CA VAL A 11 -1.33 9.31 -17.66
C VAL A 11 -1.64 10.48 -16.73
N GLU A 12 -2.93 10.81 -16.61
CA GLU A 12 -3.41 11.70 -15.56
C GLU A 12 -3.45 10.99 -14.20
N ARG A 13 -2.86 11.63 -13.19
CA ARG A 13 -2.80 11.13 -11.81
C ARG A 13 -3.58 12.05 -10.89
N LYS A 14 -4.50 11.47 -10.12
CA LYS A 14 -5.29 12.17 -9.11
C LYS A 14 -4.68 11.96 -7.73
N TRP A 15 -5.11 12.78 -6.77
CA TRP A 15 -4.75 12.65 -5.37
C TRP A 15 -5.93 12.13 -4.57
N TYR A 16 -5.68 11.14 -3.72
CA TYR A 16 -6.63 10.59 -2.77
C TYR A 16 -6.14 10.81 -1.35
N VAL A 17 -7.05 11.13 -0.45
CA VAL A 17 -6.78 11.19 0.99
C VAL A 17 -7.61 10.10 1.67
N ILE A 18 -6.96 9.24 2.45
CA ILE A 18 -7.57 8.11 3.15
C ILE A 18 -7.31 8.27 4.65
N ASP A 19 -8.39 8.30 5.43
CA ASP A 19 -8.31 8.23 6.88
C ASP A 19 -8.19 6.78 7.36
N ALA A 20 -7.11 6.49 8.09
CA ALA A 20 -6.82 5.16 8.60
C ALA A 20 -7.47 4.86 9.96
N GLU A 21 -8.07 5.85 10.63
CA GLU A 21 -8.67 5.68 11.95
C GLU A 21 -9.75 4.60 11.95
N GLY A 22 -9.58 3.59 12.81
CA GLY A 22 -10.51 2.46 12.94
C GLY A 22 -10.55 1.49 11.75
N LYS A 23 -9.77 1.72 10.69
CA LYS A 23 -9.71 0.82 9.52
C LYS A 23 -8.80 -0.37 9.81
N THR A 24 -9.16 -1.54 9.28
CA THR A 24 -8.31 -2.73 9.40
C THR A 24 -7.09 -2.62 8.49
N LEU A 25 -5.89 -2.70 9.06
CA LEU A 25 -4.60 -2.54 8.36
C LEU A 25 -4.54 -3.23 7.00
N GLY A 26 -4.80 -4.55 6.95
CA GLY A 26 -4.68 -5.32 5.71
C GLY A 26 -5.67 -4.88 4.63
N ARG A 27 -6.91 -4.56 5.01
CA ARG A 27 -7.95 -4.14 4.05
C ARG A 27 -7.64 -2.77 3.46
N LEU A 28 -7.21 -1.83 4.30
CA LEU A 28 -6.81 -0.49 3.85
C LEU A 28 -5.57 -0.57 2.93
N ALA A 29 -4.58 -1.37 3.30
CA ALA A 29 -3.37 -1.55 2.50
C ALA A 29 -3.67 -2.13 1.10
N THR A 30 -4.58 -3.11 1.00
CA THR A 30 -4.98 -3.68 -0.30
C THR A 30 -5.67 -2.67 -1.22
N GLU A 31 -6.56 -1.84 -0.65
CA GLU A 31 -7.23 -0.79 -1.40
C GLU A 31 -6.25 0.30 -1.86
N ALA A 32 -5.36 0.75 -0.96
CA ALA A 32 -4.32 1.73 -1.29
C ALA A 32 -3.39 1.20 -2.39
N ALA A 33 -2.94 -0.07 -2.29
CA ALA A 33 -2.10 -0.69 -3.31
C ALA A 33 -2.81 -0.81 -4.68
N SER A 34 -4.13 -1.02 -4.69
CA SER A 34 -4.91 -1.09 -5.93
C SER A 34 -5.02 0.27 -6.61
N ILE A 35 -5.11 1.35 -5.83
CA ILE A 35 -5.10 2.75 -6.32
C ILE A 35 -3.70 3.11 -6.85
N LEU A 36 -2.65 2.84 -6.05
CA LEU A 36 -1.26 3.09 -6.43
C LEU A 36 -0.85 2.35 -7.70
N ARG A 37 -1.38 1.15 -7.94
CA ARG A 37 -1.09 0.38 -9.17
C ARG A 37 -1.91 0.84 -10.37
N GLY A 38 -2.96 1.64 -10.18
CA GLY A 38 -3.88 2.06 -11.25
C GLY A 38 -4.88 0.98 -11.66
N LYS A 39 -5.04 -0.10 -10.88
CA LYS A 39 -5.97 -1.21 -11.20
C LYS A 39 -7.44 -0.79 -11.24
N LYS A 40 -7.77 0.35 -10.64
CA LYS A 40 -9.12 0.93 -10.69
C LYS A 40 -9.38 1.74 -11.97
N LYS A 41 -8.36 1.99 -12.79
CA LYS A 41 -8.51 2.71 -14.07
C LYS A 41 -8.63 1.72 -15.23
N PRO A 42 -9.50 1.99 -16.22
CA PRO A 42 -9.65 1.14 -17.41
C PRO A 42 -8.40 1.15 -18.31
N ILE A 43 -7.53 2.14 -18.17
CA ILE A 43 -6.26 2.27 -18.90
C ILE A 43 -5.12 1.43 -18.29
N PHE A 44 -5.42 0.56 -17.31
CA PHE A 44 -4.41 -0.23 -16.62
C PHE A 44 -3.53 -1.01 -17.61
N THR A 45 -2.24 -0.69 -17.57
CA THR A 45 -1.22 -1.28 -18.43
C THR A 45 -0.11 -1.80 -17.51
N PRO A 46 0.16 -3.12 -17.43
CA PRO A 46 1.01 -3.69 -16.38
C PRO A 46 2.44 -3.14 -16.27
N HIS A 47 3.01 -2.70 -17.39
CA HIS A 47 4.38 -2.17 -17.47
C HIS A 47 4.44 -0.63 -17.35
N VAL A 48 3.29 0.03 -17.21
CA VAL A 48 3.20 1.50 -17.08
C VAL A 48 2.55 1.84 -15.76
N ASP A 49 3.18 2.74 -15.00
CA ASP A 49 2.59 3.27 -13.77
C ASP A 49 1.44 4.23 -14.10
N THR A 50 0.23 3.66 -14.06
CA THR A 50 -1.05 4.34 -14.30
C THR A 50 -1.76 4.74 -12.99
N GLY A 51 -1.05 4.62 -11.85
CA GLY A 51 -1.58 4.85 -10.52
C GLY A 51 -2.05 6.26 -10.22
N ASP A 52 -2.69 6.40 -9.06
CA ASP A 52 -2.99 7.68 -8.43
C ASP A 52 -2.20 7.82 -7.13
N TYR A 53 -2.00 9.06 -6.68
CA TYR A 53 -1.33 9.34 -5.42
C TYR A 53 -2.28 9.12 -4.24
N VAL A 54 -1.75 8.60 -3.14
CA VAL A 54 -2.52 8.30 -1.93
C VAL A 54 -1.81 8.90 -0.72
N ILE A 55 -2.53 9.75 0.02
CA ILE A 55 -2.15 10.28 1.31
C ILE A 55 -2.94 9.54 2.37
N ILE A 56 -2.26 8.94 3.35
CA ILE A 56 -2.90 8.24 4.47
C ILE A 56 -2.70 9.09 5.73
N ILE A 57 -3.80 9.48 6.37
CA ILE A 57 -3.80 10.25 7.63
C ILE A 57 -4.19 9.35 8.81
N ASN A 58 -3.83 9.76 10.03
CA ASN A 58 -4.12 9.04 11.28
C ASN A 58 -3.63 7.58 11.30
N ALA A 59 -2.48 7.29 10.67
CA ALA A 59 -1.95 5.93 10.55
C ALA A 59 -1.68 5.25 11.90
N GLU A 60 -1.39 6.01 12.96
CA GLU A 60 -1.20 5.50 14.32
C GLU A 60 -2.47 4.86 14.91
N LYS A 61 -3.65 5.28 14.45
CA LYS A 61 -4.96 4.82 14.95
C LYS A 61 -5.53 3.64 14.16
N ILE A 62 -4.70 2.98 13.36
CA ILE A 62 -5.12 1.86 12.53
C ILE A 62 -5.45 0.63 13.38
N HIS A 63 -6.47 -0.12 12.97
CA HIS A 63 -6.96 -1.28 13.70
C HIS A 63 -6.34 -2.58 13.19
N VAL A 64 -6.02 -3.48 14.12
CA VAL A 64 -5.64 -4.87 13.85
C VAL A 64 -6.51 -5.79 14.70
N THR A 65 -6.96 -6.91 14.13
CA THR A 65 -7.91 -7.81 14.79
C THR A 65 -7.23 -8.80 15.74
N GLY A 66 -7.94 -9.19 16.80
CA GLY A 66 -7.47 -10.19 17.78
C GLY A 66 -6.21 -9.73 18.53
N ASN A 67 -5.34 -10.68 18.89
CA ASN A 67 -4.12 -10.41 19.65
C ASN A 67 -2.97 -9.85 18.81
N LYS A 68 -3.19 -9.59 17.51
CA LYS A 68 -2.15 -9.17 16.57
C LYS A 68 -1.45 -7.88 16.99
N ARG A 69 -2.08 -7.02 17.78
CA ARG A 69 -1.43 -5.82 18.31
C ARG A 69 -0.18 -6.17 19.12
N LYS A 70 -0.21 -7.24 19.91
CA LYS A 70 0.91 -7.70 20.76
C LYS A 70 1.77 -8.77 20.09
N GLU A 71 1.12 -9.69 19.37
CA GLU A 71 1.77 -10.90 18.86
C GLU A 71 2.37 -10.74 17.45
N LYS A 72 2.01 -9.68 16.71
CA LYS A 72 2.55 -9.48 15.36
C LYS A 72 3.98 -8.93 15.46
N ILE A 73 4.93 -9.76 15.03
CA ILE A 73 6.35 -9.41 14.98
C ILE A 73 6.74 -9.01 13.54
N TYR A 74 7.39 -7.87 13.40
CA TYR A 74 8.10 -7.43 12.21
C TYR A 74 9.57 -7.77 12.36
N LYS A 75 10.08 -8.62 11.46
CA LYS A 75 11.48 -9.04 11.45
C LYS A 75 12.22 -8.38 10.30
N HIS A 76 13.40 -7.86 10.56
CA HIS A 76 14.34 -7.43 9.52
C HIS A 76 15.75 -7.84 9.89
N HIS A 77 16.61 -8.00 8.89
CA HIS A 77 18.01 -8.36 9.10
C HIS A 77 18.90 -7.21 8.64
N THR A 78 19.92 -6.87 9.44
CA THR A 78 20.82 -5.73 9.15
C THR A 78 21.89 -6.05 8.10
N GLY A 79 22.08 -7.34 7.78
CA GLY A 79 23.09 -7.81 6.82
C GLY A 79 24.39 -8.30 7.47
N TYR A 80 24.60 -8.05 8.77
CA TYR A 80 25.77 -8.53 9.53
C TYR A 80 25.46 -9.85 10.28
N PRO A 81 26.47 -10.67 10.61
CA PRO A 81 26.28 -11.85 11.45
C PRO A 81 25.58 -11.50 12.78
N GLY A 82 24.53 -12.25 13.13
CA GLY A 82 23.69 -11.96 14.31
C GLY A 82 22.75 -10.75 14.15
N GLY A 83 22.58 -10.24 12.93
CA GLY A 83 21.84 -9.01 12.63
C GLY A 83 20.32 -9.12 12.61
N LEU A 84 19.71 -10.16 13.18
CA LEU A 84 18.26 -10.30 13.24
C LEU A 84 17.68 -9.30 14.24
N ARG A 85 16.73 -8.48 13.79
CA ARG A 85 15.99 -7.51 14.60
C ARG A 85 14.50 -7.80 14.50
N GLU A 86 13.82 -7.70 15.64
CA GLU A 86 12.40 -7.97 15.78
C GLU A 86 11.74 -6.80 16.52
N ILE A 87 10.60 -6.34 16.02
CA ILE A 87 9.77 -5.32 16.66
C ILE A 87 8.31 -5.76 16.61
N THR A 88 7.57 -5.56 17.70
CA THR A 88 6.12 -5.83 17.75
C THR A 88 5.33 -4.76 16.99
N PHE A 89 4.03 -5.01 16.80
CA PHE A 89 3.14 -4.02 16.19
C PHE A 89 2.81 -2.86 17.15
N GLU A 90 2.69 -3.17 18.44
CA GLU A 90 2.66 -2.19 19.52
C GLU A 90 4.04 -1.58 19.78
#